data_AF-A0A349D7Y8-F1
#
_entry.id   AF-A0A349D7Y8-F1
#
_cell.length_a   1.000
_cell.length_b   1.000
_cell.length_c   1.000
_cell.angle_alpha   90.00
_cell.angle_beta   90.00
_cell.angle_gamma   90.00
#
_symmetry.space_group_name_H-M   'P 1'
#
loop_
_entity.id
_entity.type
_entity.pdbx_description
1 polymer ?
#
loop_
_entity_poly.entity_id
_entity_poly.type
_entity_poly.pdbx_seq_one_letter_code
_entity_poly.pdbx_strand_id
1 'polypeptide(L)'
;MEEFSDHVFFDDSKLIKFYYPGLVKGARTKMQCTKHITDPRFFGIFYFSSFLPVEESEMKLSFPKNVKVTFKEFHTNGIGLTLTKEEKGKNRIYTWKAENLDKMRSENSAPSISYAEPHIILFIEEYEVDGVKKDVLGTLDDLYAWYYENVKGLNSSPSNELKSIVDSLLSKKDMTELEKVEQVYYWVQDNIRYIAIEEGMQGYVPKDASLVCEERYGDCKGMSSIINTMLGIAGIESYISWVGTNDIPYSYHEVPSPYVDNHMIATYKSGNEYYFLDATSEFLPMGTPSSFIQGKEVLLSKGPGEYEVAEVADVAVDRNGGVDSIFARIEEGKLVARGVSQLWGYNNFEIQQRLMNRSKEEREDYLRSLLSFGNNSFNLTSFELGNLGEREKELRITYAGEVASYVTTYEDNMYFNPHMERDLAGLKIDTANRKYDFERRYRLQLGNHYEIELPESYQASYLPEASSFKSKDGSFGFDISYTRFENKIVLDSEIRVDLRIIKKHEFDEWNSMISKLNQVYNESIVLSKEPR
;
A
#
# COMPACT_ATOMS: atom_id res chain seq x y z
N MET A 1 -18.38 9.62 6.74
CA MET A 1 -17.74 10.84 6.19
C MET A 1 -16.94 10.33 5.02
N GLU A 2 -17.46 10.47 3.82
CA GLU A 2 -16.64 10.37 2.61
C GLU A 2 -16.25 11.81 2.31
N GLU A 3 -15.06 12.19 2.77
CA GLU A 3 -14.28 13.16 2.00
C GLU A 3 -13.97 12.44 0.67
N PHE A 4 -14.07 13.16 -0.44
CA PHE A 4 -13.58 12.67 -1.72
C PHE A 4 -12.19 12.08 -1.50
N SER A 5 -11.87 10.97 -2.16
CA SER A 5 -10.53 10.39 -2.08
C SER A 5 -9.49 11.50 -2.26
N ASP A 6 -8.65 11.74 -1.25
CA ASP A 6 -7.52 12.69 -1.30
C ASP A 6 -6.55 12.38 -2.47
N HIS A 7 -6.77 11.27 -3.17
CA HIS A 7 -5.98 10.77 -4.27
C HIS A 7 -6.58 11.06 -5.66
N VAL A 8 -7.84 11.51 -5.79
CA VAL A 8 -8.46 11.86 -7.09
C VAL A 8 -8.59 13.38 -7.19
N PHE A 9 -7.86 13.99 -8.13
CA PHE A 9 -7.85 15.45 -8.29
C PHE A 9 -9.16 15.97 -8.90
N PHE A 10 -9.72 15.23 -9.85
CA PHE A 10 -10.98 15.60 -10.49
C PHE A 10 -11.75 14.36 -10.98
N ASP A 11 -13.03 14.28 -10.64
CA ASP A 11 -13.98 13.26 -11.11
C ASP A 11 -15.36 13.89 -11.42
N ASP A 12 -16.29 13.09 -11.95
CA ASP A 12 -17.68 13.48 -12.17
C ASP A 12 -18.64 13.05 -11.04
N SER A 13 -18.10 12.71 -9.87
CA SER A 13 -18.89 12.25 -8.73
C SER A 13 -19.79 13.38 -8.22
N LYS A 14 -21.09 13.09 -8.10
CA LYS A 14 -22.08 14.04 -7.57
C LYS A 14 -22.65 13.52 -6.26
N LEU A 15 -22.61 14.36 -5.23
CA LEU A 15 -23.17 14.06 -3.92
C LEU A 15 -24.50 14.79 -3.71
N ILE A 16 -25.58 14.02 -3.51
CA ILE A 16 -26.86 14.56 -3.04
C ILE A 16 -26.91 14.41 -1.52
N LYS A 17 -26.84 15.54 -0.80
CA LYS A 17 -26.96 15.56 0.68
C LYS A 17 -28.43 15.75 1.07
N PHE A 18 -28.96 14.80 1.83
CA PHE A 18 -30.30 14.91 2.43
C PHE A 18 -30.17 15.42 3.88
N TYR A 19 -30.77 16.58 4.16
CA TYR A 19 -30.80 17.16 5.50
C TYR A 19 -32.15 16.90 6.16
N TYR A 20 -32.12 16.41 7.41
CA TYR A 20 -33.31 16.13 8.21
C TYR A 20 -33.36 17.08 9.43
N PRO A 21 -33.86 18.33 9.28
CA PRO A 21 -33.74 19.37 10.31
C PRO A 21 -34.61 19.14 11.57
N GLY A 22 -35.56 18.20 11.53
CA GLY A 22 -36.49 17.89 12.63
C GLY A 22 -36.19 16.57 13.36
N LEU A 23 -34.95 16.09 13.35
CA LEU A 23 -34.60 14.83 14.01
C LEU A 23 -34.79 14.92 15.52
N VAL A 24 -35.59 14.00 16.06
CA VAL A 24 -35.78 13.79 17.50
C VAL A 24 -35.52 12.32 17.84
N LYS A 25 -35.29 12.03 19.13
CA LYS A 25 -35.10 10.65 19.58
C LYS A 25 -36.28 9.76 19.16
N GLY A 26 -36.00 8.66 18.47
CA GLY A 26 -37.00 7.72 17.95
C GLY A 26 -37.58 8.09 16.58
N ALA A 27 -37.15 9.20 15.97
CA ALA A 27 -37.52 9.52 14.59
C ALA A 27 -36.99 8.48 13.61
N ARG A 28 -37.76 8.19 12.56
CA ARG A 28 -37.37 7.33 11.43
C ARG A 28 -37.17 8.19 10.20
N THR A 29 -36.00 8.08 9.57
CA THR A 29 -35.75 8.70 8.27
C THR A 29 -36.12 7.73 7.16
N LYS A 30 -36.56 8.29 6.03
CA LYS A 30 -36.78 7.53 4.80
C LYS A 30 -36.04 8.24 3.69
N MET A 31 -35.29 7.49 2.91
CA MET A 31 -34.61 7.96 1.71
C MET A 31 -34.94 7.01 0.58
N GLN A 32 -35.21 7.56 -0.60
CA GLN A 32 -35.35 6.79 -1.83
C GLN A 32 -34.58 7.53 -2.92
N CYS A 33 -33.72 6.80 -3.61
CA CYS A 33 -32.95 7.30 -4.74
C CYS A 33 -33.19 6.38 -5.95
N THR A 34 -33.14 6.94 -7.16
CA THR A 34 -33.12 6.17 -8.40
C THR A 34 -31.91 6.64 -9.19
N LYS A 35 -31.00 5.71 -9.48
CA LYS A 35 -29.84 5.94 -10.36
C LYS A 35 -30.14 5.28 -11.70
N HIS A 36 -29.97 6.03 -12.78
CA HIS A 36 -30.04 5.50 -14.14
C HIS A 36 -28.62 5.23 -14.62
N ILE A 37 -28.31 3.96 -14.88
CA ILE A 37 -27.03 3.52 -15.44
C ILE A 37 -27.30 3.06 -16.86
N THR A 38 -26.60 3.67 -17.82
CA THR A 38 -26.85 3.45 -19.25
C THR A 38 -25.91 2.42 -19.88
N ASP A 39 -24.75 2.15 -19.26
CA ASP A 39 -23.85 1.09 -19.70
C ASP A 39 -24.09 -0.18 -18.87
N PRO A 40 -24.41 -1.33 -19.50
CA PRO A 40 -24.67 -2.58 -18.81
C PRO A 40 -23.47 -3.15 -18.03
N ARG A 41 -22.25 -2.64 -18.26
CA ARG A 41 -21.04 -3.09 -17.55
C ARG A 41 -20.91 -2.53 -16.14
N PHE A 42 -21.64 -1.47 -15.80
CA PHE A 42 -21.50 -0.75 -14.53
C PHE A 42 -22.64 -1.05 -13.55
N PHE A 43 -22.98 -2.33 -13.36
CA PHE A 43 -24.10 -2.74 -12.52
C PHE A 43 -23.85 -2.57 -11.02
N GLY A 44 -22.59 -2.64 -10.58
CA GLY A 44 -22.15 -2.36 -9.21
C GLY A 44 -22.02 -3.58 -8.30
N ILE A 45 -21.56 -3.30 -7.09
CA ILE A 45 -21.48 -4.24 -5.96
C ILE A 45 -22.58 -3.85 -4.96
N PHE A 46 -23.31 -4.84 -4.45
CA PHE A 46 -24.31 -4.65 -3.40
C PHE A 46 -23.84 -5.28 -2.10
N TYR A 47 -23.57 -4.45 -1.08
CA TYR A 47 -23.25 -4.88 0.28
C TYR A 47 -24.54 -5.02 1.10
N PHE A 48 -24.70 -6.13 1.80
CA PHE A 48 -25.86 -6.34 2.68
C PHE A 48 -25.71 -5.62 4.02
N SER A 49 -24.48 -5.34 4.44
CA SER A 49 -24.16 -4.67 5.70
C SER A 49 -24.05 -3.14 5.54
N SER A 50 -24.10 -2.45 6.69
CA SER A 50 -24.01 -0.98 6.78
C SER A 50 -23.26 -0.58 8.05
N PHE A 51 -22.85 0.69 8.16
CA PHE A 51 -22.26 1.25 9.39
C PHE A 51 -23.24 1.29 10.58
N LEU A 52 -24.52 0.98 10.33
CA LEU A 52 -25.55 0.78 11.35
C LEU A 52 -25.99 -0.69 11.34
N PRO A 53 -26.48 -1.23 12.49
CA PRO A 53 -27.08 -2.56 12.50
C PRO A 53 -28.25 -2.61 11.51
N VAL A 54 -28.36 -3.72 10.77
CA VAL A 54 -29.36 -3.86 9.71
C VAL A 54 -30.39 -4.89 10.13
N GLU A 55 -31.62 -4.43 10.39
CA GLU A 55 -32.75 -5.31 10.71
C GLU A 55 -33.12 -6.18 9.50
N GLU A 56 -33.16 -5.58 8.31
CA GLU A 56 -33.47 -6.24 7.05
C GLU A 56 -32.68 -5.58 5.90
N SER A 57 -32.07 -6.39 5.05
CA SER A 57 -31.38 -5.98 3.82
C SER A 57 -31.90 -6.82 2.66
N GLU A 58 -32.47 -6.16 1.65
CA GLU A 58 -33.02 -6.82 0.46
C GLU A 58 -32.43 -6.23 -0.81
N MET A 59 -31.94 -7.11 -1.69
CA MET A 59 -31.61 -6.78 -3.07
C MET A 59 -32.59 -7.47 -4.00
N LYS A 60 -33.32 -6.70 -4.80
CA LYS A 60 -34.26 -7.21 -5.80
C LYS A 60 -33.80 -6.85 -7.20
N LEU A 61 -33.52 -7.85 -8.02
CA LEU A 61 -33.13 -7.73 -9.42
C LEU A 61 -34.28 -8.22 -10.32
N SER A 62 -34.81 -7.35 -11.17
CA SER A 62 -35.81 -7.70 -12.19
C SER A 62 -35.25 -7.44 -13.57
N PHE A 63 -35.23 -8.45 -14.43
CA PHE A 63 -34.65 -8.36 -15.77
C PHE A 63 -35.43 -9.17 -16.81
N PRO A 64 -35.45 -8.75 -18.10
CA PRO A 64 -36.12 -9.49 -19.17
C PRO A 64 -35.54 -10.89 -19.39
N LYS A 65 -36.36 -11.84 -19.86
CA LYS A 65 -35.93 -13.22 -20.14
C LYS A 65 -34.87 -13.36 -21.25
N ASN A 66 -34.75 -12.35 -22.12
CA ASN A 66 -33.73 -12.26 -23.18
C ASN A 66 -32.41 -11.60 -22.73
N VAL A 67 -32.23 -11.39 -21.42
CA VAL A 67 -30.98 -10.93 -20.81
C VAL A 67 -30.43 -12.05 -19.93
N LYS A 68 -29.17 -12.41 -20.13
CA LYS A 68 -28.46 -13.36 -19.28
C LYS A 68 -27.65 -12.58 -18.25
N VAL A 69 -28.03 -12.71 -16.98
CA VAL A 69 -27.35 -12.08 -15.85
C VAL A 69 -26.73 -13.15 -14.99
N THR A 70 -25.49 -12.92 -14.57
CA THR A 70 -24.75 -13.75 -13.61
C THR A 70 -24.37 -12.93 -12.40
N PHE A 71 -24.15 -13.63 -11.29
CA PHE A 71 -23.78 -13.03 -10.02
C PHE A 71 -22.78 -13.90 -9.27
N LYS A 72 -22.00 -13.25 -8.41
CA LYS A 72 -21.07 -13.89 -7.47
C LYS A 72 -21.41 -13.41 -6.06
N GLU A 73 -21.53 -14.36 -5.13
CA GLU A 73 -21.78 -14.09 -3.72
C GLU A 73 -20.48 -14.25 -2.94
N PHE A 74 -20.15 -13.24 -2.12
CA PHE A 74 -18.93 -13.22 -1.32
C PHE A 74 -19.27 -12.99 0.15
N HIS A 75 -18.61 -13.72 1.03
CA HIS A 75 -18.80 -13.63 2.49
C HIS A 75 -20.26 -13.78 2.96
N THR A 76 -21.11 -14.47 2.18
CA THR A 76 -22.54 -14.67 2.48
C THR A 76 -22.83 -15.91 3.34
N ASN A 77 -21.82 -16.75 3.58
CA ASN A 77 -21.97 -17.93 4.42
C ASN A 77 -22.23 -17.53 5.88
N GLY A 78 -23.29 -18.10 6.48
CA GLY A 78 -23.61 -17.90 7.90
C GLY A 78 -24.45 -16.66 8.21
N ILE A 79 -24.76 -15.80 7.24
CA ILE A 79 -25.61 -14.61 7.46
C ILE A 79 -27.10 -14.87 7.21
N GLY A 80 -27.49 -16.12 6.97
CA GLY A 80 -28.89 -16.47 6.67
C GLY A 80 -29.40 -15.89 5.35
N LEU A 81 -28.52 -15.61 4.38
CA LEU A 81 -28.90 -15.07 3.08
C LEU A 81 -29.81 -16.06 2.35
N THR A 82 -30.98 -15.58 1.92
CA THR A 82 -31.93 -16.38 1.12
C THR A 82 -32.04 -15.81 -0.29
N LEU A 83 -32.04 -16.68 -1.29
CA LEU A 83 -32.27 -16.34 -2.69
C LEU A 83 -33.57 -16.97 -3.18
N THR A 84 -34.53 -16.14 -3.58
CA THR A 84 -35.75 -16.57 -4.28
C THR A 84 -35.69 -16.17 -5.75
N LYS A 85 -36.05 -17.10 -6.64
CA LYS A 85 -36.14 -16.86 -8.09
C LYS A 85 -37.58 -17.05 -8.54
N GLU A 86 -38.15 -16.03 -9.17
CA GLU A 86 -39.51 -16.05 -9.70
C GLU A 86 -39.54 -15.59 -11.17
N GLU A 87 -40.56 -16.02 -11.91
CA GLU A 87 -40.85 -15.50 -13.25
C GLU A 87 -42.18 -14.74 -13.22
N LYS A 88 -42.18 -13.52 -13.77
CA LYS A 88 -43.37 -12.68 -13.84
C LYS A 88 -43.50 -12.07 -15.23
N GLY A 89 -44.44 -12.61 -16.01
CA GLY A 89 -44.63 -12.22 -17.41
C GLY A 89 -43.38 -12.46 -18.25
N LYS A 90 -42.80 -11.39 -18.82
CA LYS A 90 -41.58 -11.44 -19.64
C LYS A 90 -40.28 -11.28 -18.84
N ASN A 91 -40.37 -11.15 -17.52
CA ASN A 91 -39.21 -10.91 -16.66
C ASN A 91 -38.91 -12.11 -15.75
N ARG A 92 -37.64 -12.27 -15.42
CA ARG A 92 -37.14 -13.01 -14.26
C ARG A 92 -36.89 -12.03 -13.14
N ILE A 93 -37.14 -12.46 -11.90
CA ILE A 93 -36.92 -11.66 -10.71
C ILE A 93 -36.17 -12.51 -9.70
N TYR A 94 -35.01 -12.04 -9.28
CA TYR A 94 -34.21 -12.61 -8.21
C TYR A 94 -34.27 -11.68 -7.01
N THR A 95 -34.52 -12.23 -5.83
CA THR A 95 -34.51 -11.48 -4.57
C THR A 95 -33.58 -12.16 -3.60
N TRP A 96 -32.58 -11.42 -3.13
CA TRP A 96 -31.73 -11.79 -2.02
C TRP A 96 -32.17 -11.05 -0.77
N LYS A 97 -32.31 -11.78 0.34
CA LYS A 97 -32.73 -11.20 1.62
C LYS A 97 -31.89 -11.73 2.77
N ALA A 98 -31.41 -10.82 3.61
CA ALA A 98 -30.76 -11.11 4.88
C ALA A 98 -31.38 -10.26 6.00
N GLU A 99 -31.37 -10.77 7.22
CA GLU A 99 -31.98 -10.13 8.39
C GLU A 99 -31.02 -10.16 9.58
N ASN A 100 -31.19 -9.22 10.50
CA ASN A 100 -30.45 -9.13 11.77
C ASN A 100 -28.91 -9.13 11.58
N LEU A 101 -28.41 -8.31 10.65
CA LEU A 101 -26.97 -8.18 10.42
C LEU A 101 -26.36 -7.18 11.40
N ASP A 102 -25.21 -7.56 11.95
CA ASP A 102 -24.38 -6.64 12.73
C ASP A 102 -23.88 -5.48 11.87
N LYS A 103 -23.63 -4.35 12.53
CA LYS A 103 -23.01 -3.19 11.87
C LYS A 103 -21.60 -3.54 11.37
N MET A 104 -21.27 -3.01 10.21
CA MET A 104 -19.92 -2.87 9.70
C MET A 104 -19.12 -1.92 10.61
N ARG A 105 -17.82 -2.19 10.76
CA ARG A 105 -16.91 -1.30 11.50
C ARG A 105 -15.93 -0.65 10.52
N SER A 106 -15.51 0.57 10.85
CA SER A 106 -14.32 1.16 10.24
C SER A 106 -13.21 1.00 11.26
N GLU A 107 -12.17 0.27 10.89
CA GLU A 107 -11.04 -0.05 11.75
C GLU A 107 -9.76 0.36 11.03
N ASN A 108 -8.89 1.10 11.72
CA ASN A 108 -7.59 1.46 11.16
C ASN A 108 -6.82 0.19 10.78
N SER A 109 -6.14 0.23 9.63
CA SER A 109 -5.35 -0.88 9.09
C SER A 109 -6.17 -2.16 8.91
N ALA A 110 -7.50 -2.09 8.71
CA ALA A 110 -8.25 -3.25 8.24
C ALA A 110 -8.14 -3.34 6.71
N PRO A 111 -8.13 -4.56 6.13
CA PRO A 111 -8.35 -4.74 4.71
C PRO A 111 -9.66 -4.08 4.26
N SER A 112 -9.75 -3.80 2.96
CA SER A 112 -11.00 -3.38 2.33
C SER A 112 -12.18 -4.27 2.74
N ILE A 113 -13.36 -3.65 2.88
CA ILE A 113 -14.58 -4.34 3.29
C ILE A 113 -14.95 -5.49 2.33
N SER A 114 -14.48 -5.45 1.09
CA SER A 114 -14.60 -6.52 0.09
C SER A 114 -14.05 -7.86 0.59
N TYR A 115 -13.10 -7.90 1.54
CA TYR A 115 -12.52 -9.13 2.08
C TYR A 115 -13.33 -9.78 3.21
N ALA A 116 -14.37 -9.12 3.71
CA ALA A 116 -15.03 -9.56 4.94
C ALA A 116 -16.54 -9.35 4.97
N GLU A 117 -17.06 -8.33 4.30
CA GLU A 117 -18.46 -7.96 4.37
C GLU A 117 -19.29 -8.71 3.32
N PRO A 118 -20.48 -9.20 3.66
CA PRO A 118 -21.33 -9.96 2.74
C PRO A 118 -21.81 -9.08 1.60
N HIS A 119 -21.49 -9.48 0.38
CA HIS A 119 -21.86 -8.71 -0.80
C HIS A 119 -22.07 -9.59 -2.05
N ILE A 120 -22.70 -8.99 -3.05
CA ILE A 120 -22.93 -9.59 -4.36
C ILE A 120 -22.39 -8.68 -5.44
N ILE A 121 -21.71 -9.28 -6.41
CA ILE A 121 -21.33 -8.64 -7.66
C ILE A 121 -22.23 -9.19 -8.77
N LEU A 122 -22.84 -8.29 -9.53
CA LEU A 122 -23.70 -8.62 -10.67
C LEU A 122 -23.02 -8.20 -11.98
N PHE A 123 -23.14 -9.04 -13.01
CA PHE A 123 -22.74 -8.66 -14.36
C PHE A 123 -23.66 -9.29 -15.40
N ILE A 124 -23.92 -8.53 -16.46
CA ILE A 124 -24.69 -8.99 -17.61
C ILE A 124 -23.70 -9.71 -18.52
N GLU A 125 -23.96 -10.97 -18.83
CA GLU A 125 -23.11 -11.73 -19.75
C GLU A 125 -23.43 -11.38 -21.19
N GLU A 126 -24.72 -11.38 -21.53
CA GLU A 126 -25.22 -11.19 -22.88
C GLU A 126 -26.68 -10.73 -22.86
N TYR A 127 -27.10 -10.08 -23.94
CA TYR A 127 -28.51 -9.77 -24.18
C TYR A 127 -28.84 -9.79 -25.67
N GLU A 128 -30.12 -9.99 -26.01
CA GLU A 128 -30.59 -10.01 -27.39
C GLU A 128 -31.48 -8.79 -27.67
N VAL A 129 -31.20 -8.07 -28.77
CA VAL A 129 -32.05 -6.99 -29.30
C VAL A 129 -32.31 -7.26 -30.78
N ASP A 130 -33.58 -7.26 -31.18
CA ASP A 130 -34.00 -7.48 -32.57
C ASP A 130 -33.42 -8.76 -33.21
N GLY A 131 -33.31 -9.84 -32.43
CA GLY A 131 -32.74 -11.12 -32.87
C GLY A 131 -31.21 -11.15 -32.93
N VAL A 132 -30.54 -10.05 -32.56
CA VAL A 132 -29.08 -9.94 -32.53
C VAL A 132 -28.59 -10.08 -31.09
N LYS A 133 -27.83 -11.14 -30.85
CA LYS A 133 -27.12 -11.36 -29.59
C LYS A 133 -25.95 -10.40 -29.44
N LYS A 134 -25.78 -9.83 -28.25
CA LYS A 134 -24.68 -8.97 -27.87
C LYS A 134 -24.04 -9.48 -26.59
N ASP A 135 -22.76 -9.80 -26.66
CA ASP A 135 -21.95 -10.21 -25.50
C ASP A 135 -21.47 -8.96 -24.74
N VAL A 136 -21.28 -9.07 -23.42
CA VAL A 136 -21.01 -7.95 -22.52
C VAL A 136 -19.84 -8.26 -21.56
N LEU A 137 -20.01 -9.17 -20.59
CA LEU A 137 -19.02 -9.51 -19.55
C LEU A 137 -19.14 -11.00 -19.12
N GLY A 138 -19.35 -11.92 -20.07
CA GLY A 138 -19.54 -13.34 -19.77
C GLY A 138 -18.24 -14.08 -19.42
N THR A 139 -17.12 -13.58 -19.95
CA THR A 139 -15.81 -14.23 -19.88
C THR A 139 -14.70 -13.18 -19.80
N LEU A 140 -13.49 -13.62 -19.45
CA LEU A 140 -12.32 -12.75 -19.51
C LEU A 140 -12.07 -12.22 -20.93
N ASP A 141 -12.38 -13.00 -21.96
CA ASP A 141 -12.31 -12.56 -23.35
C ASP A 141 -13.25 -11.36 -23.62
N ASP A 142 -14.47 -11.38 -23.05
CA ASP A 142 -15.43 -10.27 -23.19
C ASP A 142 -14.94 -9.00 -22.48
N LEU A 143 -14.40 -9.15 -21.26
CA LEU A 143 -13.81 -8.04 -20.52
C LEU A 143 -12.63 -7.45 -21.30
N TYR A 144 -11.71 -8.30 -21.75
CA TYR A 144 -10.54 -7.87 -22.50
C TYR A 144 -10.92 -7.21 -23.83
N ALA A 145 -11.92 -7.73 -24.54
CA ALA A 145 -12.42 -7.10 -25.76
C ALA A 145 -12.88 -5.66 -25.48
N TRP A 146 -13.57 -5.41 -24.37
CA TRP A 146 -13.95 -4.05 -23.97
C TRP A 146 -12.75 -3.18 -23.58
N TYR A 147 -11.80 -3.70 -22.80
CA TYR A 147 -10.56 -2.99 -22.47
C TYR A 147 -9.73 -2.64 -23.69
N TYR A 148 -9.60 -3.56 -24.64
CA TYR A 148 -8.88 -3.34 -25.88
C TYR A 148 -9.51 -2.21 -26.71
N GLU A 149 -10.84 -2.09 -26.72
CA GLU A 149 -11.53 -0.97 -27.38
C GLU A 149 -11.17 0.39 -26.78
N ASN A 150 -10.80 0.46 -25.50
CA ASN A 150 -10.38 1.70 -24.83
C ASN A 150 -8.92 2.09 -25.14
N VAL A 151 -8.10 1.15 -25.63
CA VAL A 151 -6.67 1.38 -25.92
C VAL A 151 -6.29 1.18 -27.39
N LYS A 152 -7.21 0.67 -28.23
CA LYS A 152 -6.93 0.47 -29.66
C LYS A 152 -6.67 1.81 -30.35
N GLY A 153 -5.65 1.83 -31.20
CA GLY A 153 -5.27 3.04 -31.94
C GLY A 153 -4.68 4.16 -31.07
N LEU A 154 -4.50 3.93 -29.77
CA LEU A 154 -3.77 4.83 -28.88
C LEU A 154 -2.35 5.04 -29.41
N ASN A 155 -1.87 6.29 -29.40
CA ASN A 155 -0.50 6.67 -29.76
C ASN A 155 -0.04 6.22 -31.17
N SER A 156 -0.96 6.14 -32.14
CA SER A 156 -0.63 5.68 -33.51
C SER A 156 0.37 6.58 -34.25
N SER A 157 0.52 7.84 -33.81
CA SER A 157 1.40 8.84 -34.43
C SER A 157 2.12 9.67 -33.35
N PRO A 158 3.17 9.13 -32.68
CA PRO A 158 3.88 9.86 -31.64
C PRO A 158 4.54 11.14 -32.16
N SER A 159 4.51 12.20 -31.34
CA SER A 159 5.07 13.51 -31.69
C SER A 159 6.59 13.48 -31.89
N ASN A 160 7.11 14.45 -32.63
CA ASN A 160 8.57 14.59 -32.82
C ASN A 160 9.30 14.96 -31.51
N GLU A 161 8.63 15.65 -30.58
CA GLU A 161 9.19 15.93 -29.25
C GLU A 161 9.43 14.63 -28.49
N LEU A 162 8.41 13.76 -28.40
CA LEU A 162 8.51 12.49 -27.69
C LEU A 162 9.60 11.58 -28.28
N LYS A 163 9.68 11.51 -29.62
CA LYS A 163 10.77 10.79 -30.32
C LYS A 163 12.14 11.36 -29.98
N SER A 164 12.28 12.69 -29.98
CA SER A 164 13.56 13.34 -29.66
C SER A 164 13.98 13.11 -28.21
N ILE A 165 13.03 13.04 -27.28
CA ILE A 165 13.28 12.68 -25.87
C ILE A 165 13.82 11.25 -25.80
N VAL A 166 13.16 10.28 -26.46
CA VAL A 166 13.61 8.89 -26.50
C VAL A 166 15.02 8.79 -27.10
N ASP A 167 15.27 9.43 -28.25
CA ASP A 167 16.59 9.44 -28.88
C ASP A 167 17.67 10.02 -27.95
N SER A 168 17.34 11.06 -27.18
CA SER A 168 18.24 11.68 -26.20
C SER A 168 18.54 10.74 -25.02
N LEU A 169 17.51 10.11 -24.43
CA LEU A 169 17.64 9.16 -23.33
C LEU A 169 18.52 7.96 -23.71
N LEU A 170 18.41 7.51 -24.96
CA LEU A 170 19.07 6.30 -25.45
C LEU A 170 20.35 6.61 -26.27
N SER A 171 20.90 7.82 -26.12
CA SER A 171 22.06 8.30 -26.88
C SER A 171 23.39 7.63 -26.50
N LYS A 172 23.46 7.01 -25.32
CA LYS A 172 24.65 6.27 -24.88
C LYS A 172 24.82 5.01 -25.73
N LYS A 173 26.04 4.80 -26.24
CA LYS A 173 26.39 3.57 -26.94
C LYS A 173 26.37 2.39 -25.98
N ASP A 174 25.99 1.23 -26.51
CA ASP A 174 26.07 -0.08 -25.84
C ASP A 174 25.16 -0.28 -24.61
N MET A 175 24.05 0.47 -24.52
CA MET A 175 23.01 0.20 -23.52
C MET A 175 22.31 -1.15 -23.79
N THR A 176 22.21 -1.96 -22.75
CA THR A 176 21.34 -3.15 -22.71
C THR A 176 19.86 -2.74 -22.82
N GLU A 177 19.00 -3.67 -23.23
CA GLU A 177 17.56 -3.41 -23.31
C GLU A 177 16.99 -2.99 -21.94
N LEU A 178 17.42 -3.65 -20.86
CA LEU A 178 17.00 -3.34 -19.51
C LEU A 178 17.39 -1.92 -19.08
N GLU A 179 18.61 -1.46 -19.39
CA GLU A 179 19.03 -0.08 -19.13
C GLU A 179 18.20 0.93 -19.93
N LYS A 180 17.77 0.61 -21.15
CA LYS A 180 16.90 1.49 -21.94
C LYS A 180 15.51 1.59 -21.31
N VAL A 181 14.97 0.46 -20.85
CA VAL A 181 13.69 0.42 -20.13
C VAL A 181 13.75 1.28 -18.87
N GLU A 182 14.84 1.12 -18.11
CA GLU A 182 15.11 1.90 -16.90
C GLU A 182 15.13 3.42 -17.18
N GLN A 183 15.87 3.85 -18.21
CA GLN A 183 15.93 5.28 -18.56
C GLN A 183 14.57 5.86 -18.92
N VAL A 184 13.74 5.11 -19.65
CA VAL A 184 12.37 5.54 -19.99
C VAL A 184 11.50 5.61 -18.74
N TYR A 185 11.51 4.57 -17.91
CA TYR A 185 10.70 4.50 -16.69
C TYR A 185 11.03 5.66 -15.74
N TYR A 186 12.32 5.92 -15.50
CA TYR A 186 12.77 7.00 -14.62
C TYR A 186 12.55 8.38 -15.21
N TRP A 187 12.68 8.54 -16.53
CA TRP A 187 12.32 9.81 -17.15
C TRP A 187 10.85 10.14 -16.94
N VAL A 188 9.95 9.16 -17.07
CA VAL A 188 8.51 9.38 -16.83
C VAL A 188 8.25 9.75 -15.37
N GLN A 189 8.80 9.01 -14.40
CA GLN A 189 8.69 9.35 -12.97
C GLN A 189 9.17 10.78 -12.65
N ASP A 190 10.28 11.20 -13.27
CA ASP A 190 10.93 12.48 -12.94
C ASP A 190 10.30 13.69 -13.67
N ASN A 191 9.64 13.46 -14.82
CA ASN A 191 9.21 14.54 -15.71
C ASN A 191 7.69 14.63 -15.90
N ILE A 192 6.93 13.61 -15.49
CA ILE A 192 5.48 13.61 -15.56
C ILE A 192 4.93 13.56 -14.14
N ARG A 193 4.10 14.55 -13.77
CA ARG A 193 3.47 14.60 -12.45
C ARG A 193 2.23 13.71 -12.41
N TYR A 194 2.09 12.89 -11.37
CA TYR A 194 0.86 12.12 -11.16
C TYR A 194 -0.29 13.04 -10.72
N ILE A 195 -1.37 13.06 -11.50
CA ILE A 195 -2.63 13.74 -11.19
C ILE A 195 -3.77 12.83 -11.66
N ALA A 196 -4.51 12.26 -10.71
CA ALA A 196 -5.64 11.38 -11.01
C ALA A 196 -6.85 12.17 -11.52
N ILE A 197 -7.28 11.89 -12.76
CA ILE A 197 -8.44 12.48 -13.42
C ILE A 197 -9.34 11.33 -13.89
N GLU A 198 -10.57 11.26 -13.38
CA GLU A 198 -11.46 10.11 -13.60
C GLU A 198 -12.84 10.52 -14.14
N GLU A 199 -12.92 11.65 -14.84
CA GLU A 199 -14.19 12.14 -15.41
C GLU A 199 -14.71 11.23 -16.53
N GLY A 200 -15.85 10.56 -16.29
CA GLY A 200 -16.52 9.71 -17.28
C GLY A 200 -15.63 8.58 -17.79
N MET A 201 -15.47 8.46 -19.11
CA MET A 201 -14.63 7.40 -19.69
C MET A 201 -13.13 7.60 -19.47
N GLN A 202 -12.68 8.77 -18.99
CA GLN A 202 -11.28 8.98 -18.62
C GLN A 202 -10.86 8.08 -17.46
N GLY A 203 -11.82 7.56 -16.68
CA GLY A 203 -11.56 6.48 -15.72
C GLY A 203 -10.96 5.21 -16.34
N TYR A 204 -11.17 4.96 -17.65
CA TYR A 204 -10.75 3.74 -18.36
C TYR A 204 -9.88 3.98 -19.60
N VAL A 205 -10.01 5.14 -20.25
CA VAL A 205 -9.33 5.46 -21.51
C VAL A 205 -8.05 6.24 -21.22
N PRO A 206 -6.87 5.74 -21.61
CA PRO A 206 -5.62 6.46 -21.41
C PRO A 206 -5.53 7.71 -22.26
N LYS A 207 -4.87 8.73 -21.70
CA LYS A 207 -4.48 9.92 -22.44
C LYS A 207 -3.37 9.60 -23.45
N ASP A 208 -3.38 10.31 -24.59
CA ASP A 208 -2.32 10.17 -25.60
C ASP A 208 -0.95 10.56 -25.02
N ALA A 209 0.06 9.74 -25.27
CA ALA A 209 1.42 9.89 -24.76
C ALA A 209 2.07 11.22 -25.17
N SER A 210 1.78 11.73 -26.37
CA SER A 210 2.30 13.02 -26.81
C SER A 210 1.69 14.17 -26.02
N LEU A 211 0.42 14.05 -25.64
CA LEU A 211 -0.28 15.04 -24.82
C LEU A 211 0.12 14.95 -23.34
N VAL A 212 0.30 13.74 -22.80
CA VAL A 212 0.90 13.53 -21.46
C VAL A 212 2.28 14.16 -21.40
N CYS A 213 3.08 13.94 -22.45
CA CYS A 213 4.38 14.60 -22.60
C CYS A 213 4.17 16.11 -22.59
N GLU A 214 3.47 16.70 -23.55
CA GLU A 214 3.26 18.16 -23.66
C GLU A 214 2.82 18.82 -22.35
N GLU A 215 1.86 18.22 -21.65
CA GLU A 215 1.31 18.80 -20.42
C GLU A 215 2.11 18.48 -19.15
N ARG A 216 3.03 17.50 -19.21
CA ARG A 216 3.89 17.04 -18.10
C ARG A 216 3.11 16.56 -16.87
N TYR A 217 1.90 16.03 -17.06
CA TYR A 217 1.16 15.32 -16.03
C TYR A 217 0.25 14.22 -16.63
N GLY A 218 -0.10 13.23 -15.80
CA GLY A 218 -1.03 12.16 -16.16
C GLY A 218 -1.49 11.37 -14.93
N ASP A 219 -2.58 10.63 -15.09
CA ASP A 219 -3.01 9.63 -14.11
C ASP A 219 -2.31 8.27 -14.39
N CYS A 220 -2.77 7.19 -13.75
CA CYS A 220 -2.14 5.86 -13.91
C CYS A 220 -2.14 5.39 -15.37
N LYS A 221 -3.23 5.69 -16.09
CA LYS A 221 -3.41 5.33 -17.49
C LYS A 221 -2.50 6.18 -18.39
N GLY A 222 -2.43 7.48 -18.14
CA GLY A 222 -1.53 8.41 -18.84
C GLY A 222 -0.05 8.04 -18.67
N MET A 223 0.37 7.74 -17.43
CA MET A 223 1.73 7.28 -17.12
C MET A 223 2.08 5.98 -17.85
N SER A 224 1.16 5.02 -17.87
CA SER A 224 1.33 3.74 -18.57
C SER A 224 1.41 3.92 -20.09
N SER A 225 0.55 4.80 -20.63
CA SER A 225 0.49 5.16 -22.05
C SER A 225 1.82 5.73 -22.54
N ILE A 226 2.41 6.69 -21.81
CA ILE A 226 3.67 7.31 -22.21
C ILE A 226 4.85 6.35 -22.09
N ILE A 227 4.95 5.54 -21.03
CA ILE A 227 6.00 4.52 -20.90
C ILE A 227 5.93 3.54 -22.08
N ASN A 228 4.76 2.96 -22.32
CA ASN A 228 4.59 1.97 -23.40
C ASN A 228 4.96 2.57 -24.77
N THR A 229 4.59 3.82 -25.02
CA THR A 229 4.90 4.50 -26.29
C THR A 229 6.38 4.78 -26.43
N MET A 230 7.04 5.27 -25.38
CA MET A 230 8.47 5.56 -25.40
C MET A 230 9.29 4.29 -25.62
N LEU A 231 8.92 3.17 -24.97
CA LEU A 231 9.53 1.86 -25.20
C LEU A 231 9.29 1.37 -26.64
N GLY A 232 8.06 1.52 -27.16
CA GLY A 232 7.75 1.20 -28.56
C GLY A 232 8.58 2.01 -29.56
N ILE A 233 8.80 3.30 -29.33
CA ILE A 233 9.72 4.14 -30.14
C ILE A 233 11.15 3.59 -30.10
N ALA A 234 11.59 3.11 -28.93
CA ALA A 234 12.90 2.49 -28.74
C ALA A 234 13.02 1.09 -29.37
N GLY A 235 11.94 0.54 -29.93
CA GLY A 235 11.87 -0.81 -30.49
C GLY A 235 11.80 -1.91 -29.42
N ILE A 236 11.38 -1.56 -28.20
CA ILE A 236 11.25 -2.47 -27.06
C ILE A 236 9.78 -2.80 -26.87
N GLU A 237 9.46 -4.09 -26.77
CA GLU A 237 8.09 -4.55 -26.54
C GLU A 237 7.68 -4.33 -25.08
N SER A 238 6.53 -3.71 -24.88
CA SER A 238 5.89 -3.51 -23.58
C SER A 238 4.38 -3.51 -23.71
N TYR A 239 3.67 -3.64 -22.59
CA TYR A 239 2.23 -3.87 -22.57
C TYR A 239 1.52 -2.87 -21.66
N ILE A 240 0.45 -2.24 -22.14
CA ILE A 240 -0.55 -1.64 -21.24
C ILE A 240 -1.17 -2.78 -20.44
N SER A 241 -1.23 -2.60 -19.13
CA SER A 241 -1.66 -3.66 -18.23
C SER A 241 -2.63 -3.13 -17.17
N TRP A 242 -3.70 -3.88 -16.90
CA TRP A 242 -4.68 -3.60 -15.84
C TRP A 242 -4.36 -4.44 -14.61
N VAL A 243 -4.53 -3.87 -13.43
CA VAL A 243 -4.25 -4.53 -12.15
C VAL A 243 -5.16 -3.99 -11.06
N GLY A 244 -5.67 -4.87 -10.19
CA GLY A 244 -6.38 -4.46 -8.98
C GLY A 244 -5.42 -4.08 -7.86
N THR A 245 -5.78 -3.08 -7.05
CA THR A 245 -5.07 -2.79 -5.80
C THR A 245 -5.42 -3.79 -4.69
N ASN A 246 -4.74 -3.68 -3.55
CA ASN A 246 -5.01 -4.46 -2.33
C ASN A 246 -6.47 -4.43 -1.91
N ASP A 247 -7.26 -3.41 -2.30
CA ASP A 247 -8.67 -3.31 -1.94
C ASP A 247 -9.61 -4.27 -2.69
N ILE A 248 -9.12 -4.91 -3.76
CA ILE A 248 -9.90 -5.78 -4.64
C ILE A 248 -9.45 -7.23 -4.45
N PRO A 249 -10.28 -8.13 -3.88
CA PRO A 249 -9.91 -9.51 -3.59
C PRO A 249 -10.19 -10.51 -4.73
N TYR A 250 -10.67 -10.04 -5.89
CA TYR A 250 -11.18 -10.91 -6.95
C TYR A 250 -10.10 -11.23 -8.00
N SER A 251 -10.24 -12.39 -8.66
CA SER A 251 -9.47 -12.73 -9.86
C SER A 251 -10.24 -12.41 -11.15
N TYR A 252 -9.53 -12.20 -12.25
CA TYR A 252 -10.08 -11.92 -13.58
C TYR A 252 -11.03 -13.02 -14.06
N HIS A 253 -10.73 -14.28 -13.72
CA HIS A 253 -11.58 -15.42 -14.06
C HIS A 253 -12.80 -15.58 -13.14
N GLU A 254 -12.69 -15.16 -11.87
CA GLU A 254 -13.81 -15.22 -10.94
C GLU A 254 -14.84 -14.14 -11.22
N VAL A 255 -14.37 -12.92 -11.51
CA VAL A 255 -15.18 -11.72 -11.73
C VAL A 255 -14.69 -11.01 -13.00
N PRO A 256 -15.06 -11.48 -14.21
CA PRO A 256 -14.65 -10.88 -15.47
C PRO A 256 -15.42 -9.57 -15.75
N SER A 257 -15.20 -8.57 -14.91
CA SER A 257 -15.89 -7.28 -14.94
C SER A 257 -14.94 -6.14 -14.55
N PRO A 258 -15.31 -4.87 -14.79
CA PRO A 258 -14.49 -3.71 -14.40
C PRO A 258 -14.31 -3.52 -12.88
N TYR A 259 -14.85 -4.41 -12.05
CA TYR A 259 -14.68 -4.41 -10.59
C TYR A 259 -13.49 -5.27 -10.12
N VAL A 260 -12.77 -5.91 -11.04
CA VAL A 260 -11.59 -6.74 -10.73
C VAL A 260 -10.28 -5.97 -10.73
N ASP A 261 -10.28 -4.76 -11.31
CA ASP A 261 -9.14 -3.87 -11.32
C ASP A 261 -9.56 -2.41 -11.16
N ASN A 262 -8.59 -1.57 -10.81
CA ASN A 262 -8.77 -0.13 -10.59
C ASN A 262 -7.48 0.66 -10.87
N HIS A 263 -6.43 0.01 -11.38
CA HIS A 263 -5.15 0.64 -11.70
C HIS A 263 -4.61 0.16 -13.04
N MET A 264 -3.83 1.02 -13.70
CA MET A 264 -3.19 0.71 -14.98
C MET A 264 -1.69 1.01 -14.87
N ILE A 265 -0.88 0.07 -15.35
CA ILE A 265 0.59 0.14 -15.38
C ILE A 265 1.12 -0.23 -16.77
N ALA A 266 2.40 0.03 -17.03
CA ALA A 266 3.11 -0.60 -18.14
C ALA A 266 3.82 -1.87 -17.63
N THR A 267 3.90 -2.90 -18.45
CA THR A 267 4.67 -4.12 -18.15
C THR A 267 5.71 -4.38 -19.23
N TYR A 268 6.95 -4.61 -18.82
CA TYR A 268 8.04 -5.07 -19.69
C TYR A 268 8.41 -6.51 -19.31
N LYS A 269 8.72 -7.35 -20.30
CA LYS A 269 9.09 -8.75 -20.09
C LYS A 269 10.51 -9.01 -20.61
N SER A 270 11.38 -9.51 -19.73
CA SER A 270 12.74 -9.92 -20.09
C SER A 270 12.87 -11.43 -19.91
N GLY A 271 12.70 -12.20 -20.99
CA GLY A 271 12.60 -13.65 -20.91
C GLY A 271 11.34 -14.09 -20.14
N ASN A 272 11.53 -14.67 -18.96
CA ASN A 272 10.42 -15.09 -18.08
C ASN A 272 10.14 -14.10 -16.94
N GLU A 273 10.97 -13.07 -16.79
CA GLU A 273 10.84 -12.08 -15.72
C GLU A 273 9.92 -10.93 -16.15
N TYR A 274 9.02 -10.53 -15.27
CA TYR A 274 8.12 -9.39 -15.46
C TYR A 274 8.64 -8.19 -14.68
N TYR A 275 8.66 -7.03 -15.34
CA TYR A 275 8.92 -5.74 -14.74
C TYR A 275 7.64 -4.91 -14.81
N PHE A 276 7.01 -4.71 -13.65
CA PHE A 276 5.81 -3.89 -13.50
C PHE A 276 6.22 -2.42 -13.33
N LEU A 277 6.20 -1.67 -14.44
CA LEU A 277 6.60 -0.26 -14.53
C LEU A 277 5.45 0.65 -14.06
N ASP A 278 5.27 0.76 -12.75
CA ASP A 278 4.30 1.68 -12.14
C ASP A 278 4.96 3.03 -11.82
N ALA A 279 4.77 4.02 -12.69
CA ALA A 279 5.34 5.36 -12.49
C ALA A 279 4.49 6.27 -11.59
N THR A 280 3.38 5.78 -11.04
CA THR A 280 2.60 6.54 -10.04
C THR A 280 3.26 6.52 -8.66
N SER A 281 4.16 5.55 -8.44
CA SER A 281 5.02 5.46 -7.26
C SER A 281 6.36 6.18 -7.54
N GLU A 282 6.42 7.50 -7.34
CA GLU A 282 7.61 8.33 -7.58
C GLU A 282 8.87 7.80 -6.85
N PHE A 283 10.04 7.70 -7.47
CA PHE A 283 11.26 7.13 -6.85
C PHE A 283 11.24 5.61 -6.56
N LEU A 284 10.20 4.86 -6.96
CA LEU A 284 10.25 3.41 -6.82
C LEU A 284 11.23 2.85 -7.86
N PRO A 285 12.25 2.06 -7.45
CA PRO A 285 13.20 1.48 -8.39
C PRO A 285 12.54 0.40 -9.26
N MET A 286 13.01 0.29 -10.49
CA MET A 286 12.59 -0.73 -11.44
C MET A 286 12.86 -2.13 -10.85
N GLY A 287 11.91 -3.07 -11.03
CA GLY A 287 12.01 -4.41 -10.45
C GLY A 287 11.53 -4.52 -9.00
N THR A 288 10.94 -3.45 -8.46
CA THR A 288 10.12 -3.49 -7.24
C THR A 288 8.70 -3.05 -7.61
N PRO A 289 7.67 -3.89 -7.48
CA PRO A 289 6.29 -3.48 -7.76
C PRO A 289 5.78 -2.51 -6.70
N SER A 290 4.79 -1.67 -7.02
CA SER A 290 4.12 -0.85 -6.00
C SER A 290 3.55 -1.73 -4.88
N SER A 291 3.63 -1.25 -3.64
CA SER A 291 3.28 -2.09 -2.47
C SER A 291 1.83 -2.56 -2.49
N PHE A 292 0.94 -1.77 -3.09
CA PHE A 292 -0.50 -2.00 -3.18
C PHE A 292 -0.95 -2.92 -4.32
N ILE A 293 -0.05 -3.41 -5.18
CA ILE A 293 -0.39 -4.38 -6.26
C ILE A 293 0.22 -5.77 -6.02
N GLN A 294 0.93 -5.98 -4.91
CA GLN A 294 1.55 -7.28 -4.61
C GLN A 294 0.50 -8.38 -4.39
N GLY A 295 0.74 -9.57 -4.93
CA GLY A 295 -0.17 -10.71 -4.89
C GLY A 295 -1.43 -10.55 -5.75
N LYS A 296 -1.39 -9.63 -6.74
CA LYS A 296 -2.51 -9.33 -7.63
C LYS A 296 -2.28 -9.90 -9.02
N GLU A 297 -3.37 -10.27 -9.68
CA GLU A 297 -3.35 -10.58 -11.10
C GLU A 297 -3.21 -9.29 -11.93
N VAL A 298 -2.45 -9.39 -13.01
CA VAL A 298 -2.22 -8.32 -13.97
C VAL A 298 -2.61 -8.82 -15.35
N LEU A 299 -3.51 -8.12 -16.03
CA LEU A 299 -3.94 -8.43 -17.39
C LEU A 299 -3.14 -7.59 -18.40
N LEU A 300 -2.27 -8.23 -19.18
CA LEU A 300 -1.40 -7.60 -20.18
C LEU A 300 -2.10 -7.60 -21.55
N SER A 301 -2.22 -6.44 -22.19
CA SER A 301 -2.71 -6.33 -23.57
C SER A 301 -1.64 -6.71 -24.59
N LYS A 302 -1.83 -7.81 -25.34
CA LYS A 302 -0.90 -8.26 -26.40
C LYS A 302 -1.41 -7.99 -27.81
N GLY A 303 -2.58 -7.38 -27.94
CA GLY A 303 -3.19 -7.03 -29.22
C GLY A 303 -4.64 -7.51 -29.34
N PRO A 304 -5.25 -7.42 -30.54
CA PRO A 304 -6.65 -7.79 -30.73
C PRO A 304 -6.93 -9.24 -30.31
N GLY A 305 -7.73 -9.43 -29.27
CA GLY A 305 -8.10 -10.76 -28.77
C GLY A 305 -6.98 -11.57 -28.10
N GLU A 306 -5.78 -10.98 -27.94
CA GLU A 306 -4.64 -11.64 -27.31
C GLU A 306 -4.23 -10.91 -26.04
N TYR A 307 -4.22 -11.63 -24.92
CA TYR A 307 -3.81 -11.12 -23.61
C TYR A 307 -3.06 -12.18 -22.82
N GLU A 308 -2.45 -11.76 -21.71
CA GLU A 308 -1.78 -12.64 -20.76
C GLU A 308 -2.14 -12.21 -19.33
N VAL A 309 -2.50 -13.17 -18.48
CA VAL A 309 -2.69 -12.92 -17.04
C VAL A 309 -1.42 -13.35 -16.33
N ALA A 310 -0.76 -12.40 -15.67
CA ALA A 310 0.41 -12.63 -14.83
C ALA A 310 0.06 -12.34 -13.37
N GLU A 311 0.95 -12.71 -12.44
CA GLU A 311 0.80 -12.41 -11.01
C GLU A 311 1.97 -11.52 -10.55
N VAL A 312 1.66 -10.49 -9.77
CA VAL A 312 2.68 -9.71 -9.08
C VAL A 312 3.15 -10.49 -7.86
N ALA A 313 4.38 -11.00 -7.88
CA ALA A 313 4.94 -11.68 -6.72
C ALA A 313 5.03 -10.73 -5.51
N ASP A 314 4.82 -11.28 -4.31
CA ASP A 314 5.17 -10.59 -3.07
C ASP A 314 6.68 -10.32 -3.00
N VAL A 315 7.04 -9.11 -2.58
CA VAL A 315 8.44 -8.76 -2.31
C VAL A 315 8.88 -9.43 -1.01
N ALA A 316 9.98 -10.17 -1.09
CA ALA A 316 10.58 -10.83 0.08
C ALA A 316 10.97 -9.80 1.15
N VAL A 317 10.80 -10.16 2.42
CA VAL A 317 10.99 -9.23 3.54
C VAL A 317 12.42 -8.71 3.71
N ASP A 318 13.43 -9.48 3.28
CA ASP A 318 14.83 -9.06 3.28
C ASP A 318 15.12 -7.92 2.27
N ARG A 319 14.27 -7.77 1.25
CA ARG A 319 14.31 -6.64 0.32
C ARG A 319 13.69 -5.36 0.89
N ASN A 320 13.16 -5.37 2.11
CA ASN A 320 12.58 -4.18 2.73
C ASN A 320 12.91 -4.04 4.22
N GLY A 321 13.72 -3.03 4.54
CA GLY A 321 14.08 -2.78 5.93
C GLY A 321 14.87 -1.51 6.17
N GLY A 322 15.42 -1.46 7.37
CA GLY A 322 16.33 -0.40 7.79
C GLY A 322 17.16 -0.83 8.99
N VAL A 323 18.36 -0.27 9.12
CA VAL A 323 19.18 -0.38 10.34
C VAL A 323 19.50 1.01 10.83
N ASP A 324 19.27 1.27 12.12
CA ASP A 324 19.79 2.47 12.78
C ASP A 324 20.95 2.12 13.72
N SER A 325 22.11 2.72 13.45
CA SER A 325 23.32 2.52 14.24
C SER A 325 23.65 3.76 15.05
N ILE A 326 23.58 3.68 16.38
CA ILE A 326 23.82 4.82 17.29
C ILE A 326 25.08 4.60 18.11
N PHE A 327 25.98 5.58 18.09
CA PHE A 327 27.18 5.62 18.91
C PHE A 327 27.03 6.76 19.91
N ALA A 328 26.82 6.41 21.17
CA ALA A 328 26.49 7.36 22.21
C ALA A 328 27.49 7.33 23.37
N ARG A 329 27.54 8.43 24.12
CA ARG A 329 28.26 8.54 25.38
C ARG A 329 27.47 9.41 26.36
N ILE A 330 27.75 9.23 27.64
CA ILE A 330 27.09 9.99 28.70
C ILE A 330 28.03 11.12 29.14
N GLU A 331 27.59 12.37 28.94
CA GLU A 331 28.32 13.58 29.35
C GLU A 331 27.42 14.43 30.24
N GLU A 332 27.83 14.69 31.49
CA GLU A 332 27.11 15.57 32.42
C GLU A 332 25.60 15.22 32.59
N GLY A 333 25.26 13.92 32.52
CA GLY A 333 23.87 13.43 32.62
C GLY A 333 23.05 13.53 31.34
N LYS A 334 23.64 14.03 30.25
CA LYS A 334 23.08 13.98 28.89
C LYS A 334 23.57 12.73 28.15
N LEU A 335 22.76 12.24 27.23
CA LEU A 335 23.20 11.30 26.22
C LEU A 335 23.59 12.10 24.96
N VAL A 336 24.84 12.04 24.56
CA VAL A 336 25.34 12.66 23.32
C VAL A 336 25.60 11.55 22.32
N ALA A 337 24.97 11.61 21.15
CA ALA A 337 25.04 10.53 20.18
C ALA A 337 25.27 11.01 18.75
N ARG A 338 25.93 10.14 17.98
CA ARG A 338 25.98 10.19 16.51
C ARG A 338 25.33 8.93 15.98
N GLY A 339 24.56 9.03 14.92
CA GLY A 339 23.85 7.91 14.33
C GLY A 339 24.02 7.82 12.82
N VAL A 340 23.75 6.63 12.30
CA VAL A 340 23.65 6.35 10.87
C VAL A 340 22.44 5.45 10.66
N SER A 341 21.40 6.01 10.04
CA SER A 341 20.24 5.25 9.57
C SER A 341 20.46 4.84 8.11
N GLN A 342 20.39 3.54 7.82
CA GLN A 342 20.46 2.98 6.47
C GLN A 342 19.12 2.33 6.14
N LEU A 343 18.45 2.79 5.08
CA LEU A 343 17.12 2.33 4.70
C LEU A 343 17.15 1.76 3.28
N TRP A 344 16.45 0.63 3.05
CA TRP A 344 16.29 0.01 1.72
C TRP A 344 14.82 -0.40 1.47
N GLY A 345 14.52 -0.82 0.23
CA GLY A 345 13.18 -1.25 -0.18
C GLY A 345 12.12 -0.16 -0.12
N TYR A 346 10.89 -0.55 0.26
CA TYR A 346 9.77 0.38 0.44
C TYR A 346 10.02 1.42 1.55
N ASN A 347 10.72 1.06 2.63
CA ASN A 347 11.05 1.99 3.69
C ASN A 347 11.95 3.13 3.15
N ASN A 348 12.98 2.79 2.37
CA ASN A 348 13.81 3.77 1.66
C ASN A 348 12.98 4.69 0.77
N PHE A 349 12.22 4.10 -0.14
CA PHE A 349 11.42 4.82 -1.13
C PHE A 349 10.42 5.78 -0.46
N GLU A 350 9.65 5.33 0.54
CA GLU A 350 8.64 6.17 1.20
C GLU A 350 9.30 7.35 1.94
N ILE A 351 10.47 7.14 2.55
CA ILE A 351 11.22 8.22 3.20
C ILE A 351 11.83 9.17 2.16
N GLN A 352 12.43 8.66 1.08
CA GLN A 352 13.00 9.49 0.02
C GLN A 352 11.93 10.38 -0.64
N GLN A 353 10.79 9.81 -1.05
CA GLN A 353 9.66 10.57 -1.58
C GLN A 353 9.28 11.74 -0.66
N ARG A 354 9.09 11.44 0.63
CA ARG A 354 8.71 12.40 1.66
C ARG A 354 9.77 13.49 1.87
N LEU A 355 11.05 13.19 1.69
CA LEU A 355 12.12 14.17 1.79
C LEU A 355 12.20 15.04 0.52
N MET A 356 12.05 14.43 -0.66
CA MET A 356 12.16 15.11 -1.95
C MET A 356 10.99 16.05 -2.22
N ASN A 357 9.78 15.69 -1.77
CA ASN A 357 8.56 16.47 -1.98
C ASN A 357 8.32 17.55 -0.91
N ARG A 358 9.34 17.90 -0.13
CA ARG A 358 9.29 18.94 0.91
C ARG A 358 10.27 20.06 0.66
N SER A 359 9.91 21.26 1.09
CA SER A 359 10.84 22.37 1.20
C SER A 359 11.96 22.04 2.21
N LYS A 360 13.02 22.86 2.23
CA LYS A 360 14.13 22.66 3.14
C LYS A 360 13.69 22.67 4.63
N GLU A 361 12.82 23.60 5.01
CA GLU A 361 12.34 23.74 6.39
C GLU A 361 11.46 22.55 6.81
N GLU A 362 10.48 22.18 5.98
CA GLU A 362 9.62 21.01 6.24
C GLU A 362 10.42 19.70 6.27
N ARG A 363 11.51 19.62 5.50
CA ARG A 363 12.43 18.48 5.51
C ARG A 363 13.18 18.40 6.85
N GLU A 364 13.67 19.53 7.36
CA GLU A 364 14.33 19.60 8.67
C GLU A 364 13.38 19.17 9.79
N ASP A 365 12.14 19.65 9.80
CA ASP A 365 11.13 19.28 10.79
C ASP A 365 10.74 17.80 10.73
N TYR A 366 10.61 17.28 9.50
CA TYR A 366 10.37 15.85 9.29
C TYR A 366 11.53 15.00 9.82
N LEU A 367 12.78 15.38 9.55
CA LEU A 367 13.95 14.67 10.04
C LEU A 367 14.09 14.75 11.57
N ARG A 368 13.75 15.89 12.18
CA ARG A 368 13.66 16.00 13.65
C ARG A 368 12.69 14.99 14.25
N SER A 369 11.57 14.75 13.56
CA SER A 369 10.56 13.79 14.00
C SER A 369 10.98 12.35 13.72
N LEU A 370 11.57 12.08 12.55
CA LEU A 370 12.00 10.75 12.11
C LEU A 370 13.17 10.21 12.95
N LEU A 371 14.15 11.05 13.25
CA LEU A 371 15.38 10.68 13.95
C LEU A 371 15.28 10.89 15.48
N SER A 372 14.07 11.14 15.99
CA SER A 372 13.87 11.39 17.42
C SER A 372 14.01 10.11 18.22
N PHE A 373 14.97 10.07 19.14
CA PHE A 373 15.22 8.92 19.99
C PHE A 373 15.30 9.28 21.48
N GLY A 374 15.12 8.28 22.33
CA GLY A 374 15.21 8.41 23.78
C GLY A 374 13.96 9.02 24.41
N ASN A 375 13.96 10.33 24.67
CA ASN A 375 12.85 11.01 25.34
C ASN A 375 12.50 12.36 24.67
N ASN A 376 11.48 13.05 25.18
CA ASN A 376 10.95 14.30 24.62
C ASN A 376 11.92 15.50 24.65
N SER A 377 13.11 15.36 25.25
CA SER A 377 14.16 16.37 25.24
C SER A 377 15.21 16.16 24.14
N PHE A 378 15.02 15.18 23.26
CA PHE A 378 15.89 14.98 22.12
C PHE A 378 16.02 16.25 21.27
N ASN A 379 17.27 16.59 20.97
CA ASN A 379 17.62 17.71 20.12
C ASN A 379 18.54 17.24 18.99
N LEU A 380 18.02 17.23 17.76
CA LEU A 380 18.82 17.00 16.55
C LEU A 380 19.73 18.21 16.30
N THR A 381 21.03 18.00 16.43
CA THR A 381 22.07 19.04 16.27
C THR A 381 22.60 19.15 14.84
N SER A 382 22.71 18.03 14.13
CA SER A 382 23.13 18.01 12.72
C SER A 382 22.63 16.75 12.03
N PHE A 383 22.54 16.81 10.70
CA PHE A 383 22.29 15.66 9.84
C PHE A 383 22.92 15.87 8.46
N GLU A 384 23.15 14.76 7.76
CA GLU A 384 23.60 14.68 6.38
C GLU A 384 22.82 13.55 5.69
N LEU A 385 22.34 13.84 4.47
CA LEU A 385 21.59 12.89 3.65
C LEU A 385 22.51 12.39 2.52
N GLY A 386 22.92 11.13 2.61
CA GLY A 386 23.61 10.40 1.55
C GLY A 386 22.64 9.66 0.65
N ASN A 387 22.93 9.64 -0.65
CA ASN A 387 22.12 8.99 -1.69
C ASN A 387 20.68 9.53 -1.84
N LEU A 388 20.34 10.71 -1.29
CA LEU A 388 19.00 11.27 -1.46
C LEU A 388 18.70 11.54 -2.95
N GLY A 389 17.62 10.95 -3.45
CA GLY A 389 17.21 11.03 -4.85
C GLY A 389 17.85 9.96 -5.73
N GLU A 390 18.75 9.14 -5.19
CA GLU A 390 19.34 7.99 -5.88
C GLU A 390 18.50 6.75 -5.59
N ARG A 391 17.41 6.55 -6.35
CA ARG A 391 16.40 5.49 -6.13
C ARG A 391 16.92 4.05 -6.05
N GLU A 392 18.05 3.76 -6.70
CA GLU A 392 18.72 2.44 -6.67
C GLU A 392 19.61 2.20 -5.45
N LYS A 393 19.86 3.26 -4.66
CA LYS A 393 20.75 3.19 -3.50
C LYS A 393 19.97 3.32 -2.21
N GLU A 394 20.53 2.70 -1.18
CA GLU A 394 20.03 2.83 0.19
C GLU A 394 20.17 4.28 0.65
N LEU A 395 19.07 4.87 1.16
CA LEU A 395 19.14 6.19 1.79
C LEU A 395 19.95 6.06 3.07
N ARG A 396 20.97 6.92 3.20
CA ARG A 396 21.83 6.99 4.38
C ARG A 396 21.65 8.32 5.07
N ILE A 397 21.16 8.32 6.30
CA ILE A 397 21.01 9.52 7.11
C ILE A 397 22.05 9.47 8.22
N THR A 398 23.11 10.29 8.11
CA THR A 398 24.06 10.47 9.21
C THR A 398 23.57 11.61 10.07
N TYR A 399 23.56 11.46 11.39
CA TYR A 399 23.02 12.48 12.28
C TYR A 399 23.77 12.57 13.60
N ALA A 400 23.60 13.69 14.30
CA ALA A 400 24.06 13.85 15.67
C ALA A 400 23.00 14.58 16.49
N GLY A 401 22.86 14.18 17.75
CA GLY A 401 21.93 14.82 18.67
C GLY A 401 22.26 14.55 20.12
N GLU A 402 21.54 15.23 20.99
CA GLU A 402 21.63 15.06 22.43
C GLU A 402 20.25 14.84 23.04
N VAL A 403 20.20 14.03 24.10
CA VAL A 403 19.00 13.87 24.94
C VAL A 403 19.35 14.36 26.33
N ALA A 404 18.67 15.42 26.77
CA ALA A 404 18.87 15.95 28.10
C ALA A 404 18.27 15.02 29.17
N SER A 405 18.86 15.00 30.37
CA SER A 405 18.34 14.26 31.52
C SER A 405 18.02 12.78 31.19
N TYR A 406 18.84 12.14 30.36
CA TYR A 406 18.60 10.76 29.92
C TYR A 406 18.94 9.73 31.01
N VAL A 407 19.80 10.14 31.93
CA VAL A 407 20.39 9.28 32.94
C VAL A 407 19.89 9.68 34.32
N THR A 408 19.51 8.69 35.13
CA THR A 408 19.19 8.89 36.55
C THR A 408 20.36 8.42 37.40
N THR A 409 20.81 9.22 38.37
CA THR A 409 21.84 8.82 39.33
C THR A 409 21.25 8.70 40.73
N TYR A 410 21.62 7.65 41.45
CA TYR A 410 21.23 7.42 42.83
C TYR A 410 22.37 6.73 43.57
N GLU A 411 22.83 7.36 44.66
CA GLU A 411 24.06 6.98 45.37
C GLU A 411 25.26 6.88 44.40
N ASP A 412 25.88 5.71 44.29
CA ASP A 412 26.99 5.43 43.38
C ASP A 412 26.57 4.71 42.10
N ASN A 413 25.25 4.64 41.84
CA ASN A 413 24.69 3.96 40.68
C ASN A 413 24.12 4.95 39.64
N MET A 414 24.24 4.56 38.38
CA MET A 414 23.74 5.26 37.21
C MET A 414 22.80 4.34 36.44
N TYR A 415 21.60 4.83 36.13
CA TYR A 415 20.54 4.08 35.46
C TYR A 415 20.18 4.76 34.15
N PHE A 416 20.14 3.99 33.06
CA PHE A 416 19.65 4.47 31.78
C PHE A 416 18.98 3.34 31.00
N ASN A 417 18.03 3.70 30.14
CA ASN A 417 17.40 2.75 29.24
C ASN A 417 18.25 2.66 27.96
N PRO A 418 18.69 1.47 27.52
CA PRO A 418 19.51 1.37 26.31
C PRO A 418 18.67 1.39 25.02
N HIS A 419 17.34 1.23 25.10
CA HIS A 419 16.43 1.24 23.96
C HIS A 419 16.04 2.67 23.59
N MET A 420 16.85 3.26 22.72
CA MET A 420 16.66 4.63 22.22
C MET A 420 15.46 4.71 21.27
N GLU A 421 15.20 3.66 20.49
CA GLU A 421 13.97 3.48 19.71
C GLU A 421 13.12 2.33 20.24
N ARG A 422 11.81 2.42 20.02
CA ARG A 422 10.80 1.48 20.54
C ARG A 422 9.86 1.01 19.42
N ASP A 423 10.45 0.40 18.40
CA ASP A 423 9.74 -0.12 17.24
C ASP A 423 8.57 -1.03 17.61
N LEU A 424 7.43 -0.86 16.92
CA LEU A 424 6.19 -1.61 17.14
C LEU A 424 5.56 -1.49 18.54
N ALA A 425 6.13 -0.76 19.50
CA ALA A 425 5.68 -0.72 20.90
C ALA A 425 4.18 -0.43 21.07
N GLY A 426 3.62 0.42 20.20
CA GLY A 426 2.20 0.80 20.18
C GLY A 426 1.27 -0.09 19.37
N LEU A 427 1.76 -1.19 18.77
CA LEU A 427 1.00 -2.00 17.81
C LEU A 427 0.28 -3.20 18.43
N LYS A 428 -0.04 -3.13 19.73
CA LYS A 428 -0.91 -4.14 20.35
C LYS A 428 -2.32 -4.02 19.76
N ILE A 429 -2.86 -5.14 19.30
CA ILE A 429 -4.18 -5.22 18.68
C ILE A 429 -5.25 -5.40 19.77
N ASP A 430 -6.30 -4.58 19.74
CA ASP A 430 -7.46 -4.74 20.62
C ASP A 430 -8.32 -5.93 20.17
N THR A 431 -8.02 -7.11 20.70
CA THR A 431 -8.74 -8.35 20.37
C THR A 431 -10.18 -8.38 20.87
N ALA A 432 -10.55 -7.53 21.84
CA ALA A 432 -11.91 -7.46 22.35
C ALA A 432 -12.85 -6.72 21.38
N ASN A 433 -12.33 -5.73 20.67
CA ASN A 433 -13.15 -4.87 19.81
C ASN A 433 -12.87 -5.01 18.30
N ARG A 434 -11.72 -5.54 17.88
CA ARG A 434 -11.37 -5.63 16.46
C ARG A 434 -12.15 -6.76 15.76
N LYS A 435 -12.86 -6.41 14.68
CA LYS A 435 -13.64 -7.34 13.85
C LYS A 435 -12.82 -7.89 12.69
N TYR A 436 -11.91 -7.12 12.10
CA TYR A 436 -11.21 -7.49 10.86
C TYR A 436 -9.75 -7.87 11.09
N ASP A 437 -9.15 -8.52 10.10
CA ASP A 437 -7.69 -8.76 10.02
C ASP A 437 -6.93 -7.42 10.05
N PHE A 438 -5.62 -7.46 10.32
CA PHE A 438 -4.76 -6.27 10.34
C PHE A 438 -3.84 -6.27 9.11
N GLU A 439 -4.00 -5.30 8.23
CA GLU A 439 -3.22 -5.13 7.00
C GLU A 439 -2.11 -4.10 7.17
N ARG A 440 -0.94 -4.46 6.64
CA ARG A 440 0.26 -3.64 6.46
C ARG A 440 0.56 -3.54 4.98
N ARG A 441 1.11 -2.40 4.56
CA ARG A 441 1.48 -2.14 3.16
C ARG A 441 2.52 -3.13 2.62
N TYR A 442 3.48 -3.50 3.46
CA TYR A 442 4.60 -4.37 3.07
C TYR A 442 5.17 -5.11 4.28
N ARG A 443 5.90 -6.19 3.99
CA ARG A 443 6.69 -6.95 4.96
C ARG A 443 7.91 -6.12 5.38
N LEU A 444 8.37 -6.24 6.62
CA LEU A 444 9.37 -5.32 7.17
C LEU A 444 10.41 -6.04 8.03
N GLN A 445 11.67 -5.62 7.89
CA GLN A 445 12.77 -5.92 8.80
C GLN A 445 13.36 -4.63 9.37
N LEU A 446 13.53 -4.55 10.69
CA LEU A 446 14.12 -3.39 11.37
C LEU A 446 15.30 -3.87 12.21
N GLY A 447 16.42 -3.17 12.14
CA GLY A 447 17.60 -3.43 12.94
C GLY A 447 18.02 -2.19 13.74
N ASN A 448 18.56 -2.42 14.93
CA ASN A 448 19.24 -1.38 15.70
C ASN A 448 20.57 -1.90 16.20
N HIS A 449 21.61 -1.06 16.13
CA HIS A 449 22.93 -1.33 16.66
C HIS A 449 23.41 -0.14 17.48
N TYR A 450 23.42 -0.26 18.81
CA TYR A 450 23.81 0.83 19.70
C TYR A 450 25.11 0.52 20.43
N GLU A 451 26.10 1.38 20.29
CA GLU A 451 27.31 1.39 21.11
C GLU A 451 27.24 2.54 22.12
N ILE A 452 27.25 2.21 23.41
CA ILE A 452 27.16 3.18 24.50
C ILE A 452 28.46 3.14 25.30
N GLU A 453 29.25 4.20 25.18
CA GLU A 453 30.49 4.38 25.94
C GLU A 453 30.19 4.74 27.40
N LEU A 454 30.83 4.01 28.31
CA LEU A 454 30.69 4.18 29.75
C LEU A 454 31.63 5.28 30.25
N PRO A 455 31.20 6.13 31.22
CA PRO A 455 32.10 7.08 31.86
C PRO A 455 33.26 6.36 32.58
N GLU A 456 34.47 6.93 32.55
CA GLU A 456 35.72 6.28 33.04
C GLU A 456 35.66 5.71 34.46
N SER A 457 34.81 6.26 35.33
CA SER A 457 34.69 5.84 36.73
C SER A 457 33.59 4.79 36.98
N TYR A 458 32.94 4.29 35.94
CA TYR A 458 31.78 3.40 36.03
C TYR A 458 31.99 2.08 35.29
N GLN A 459 31.46 1.02 35.87
CA GLN A 459 31.35 -0.30 35.23
C GLN A 459 29.89 -0.77 35.22
N ALA A 460 29.51 -1.55 34.21
CA ALA A 460 28.19 -2.19 34.19
C ALA A 460 28.06 -3.21 35.32
N SER A 461 27.14 -2.96 36.26
CA SER A 461 26.81 -3.86 37.36
C SER A 461 25.57 -4.71 37.05
N TYR A 462 24.74 -4.27 36.11
CA TYR A 462 23.63 -5.05 35.55
C TYR A 462 23.49 -4.79 34.06
N LEU A 463 23.36 -5.89 33.30
CA LEU A 463 22.92 -5.91 31.91
C LEU A 463 21.66 -6.79 31.83
N PRO A 464 20.64 -6.41 31.06
CA PRO A 464 19.50 -7.27 30.80
C PRO A 464 19.93 -8.57 30.10
N GLU A 465 19.16 -9.63 30.29
CA GLU A 465 19.35 -10.87 29.54
C GLU A 465 18.93 -10.68 28.07
N ALA A 466 19.58 -11.42 27.16
CA ALA A 466 19.14 -11.49 25.77
C ALA A 466 17.70 -12.03 25.69
N SER A 467 16.91 -11.47 24.78
CA SER A 467 15.48 -11.78 24.68
C SER A 467 15.10 -11.96 23.23
N SER A 468 14.32 -13.00 22.94
CA SER A 468 13.80 -13.25 21.60
C SER A 468 12.36 -13.73 21.61
N PHE A 469 11.68 -13.54 20.50
CA PHE A 469 10.36 -14.10 20.23
C PHE A 469 10.31 -14.59 18.80
N LYS A 470 9.73 -15.77 18.59
CA LYS A 470 9.46 -16.29 17.26
C LYS A 470 8.04 -16.84 17.24
N SER A 471 7.23 -16.40 16.28
CA SER A 471 5.91 -16.98 16.04
C SER A 471 6.04 -18.46 15.68
N LYS A 472 4.98 -19.24 15.90
CA LYS A 472 4.94 -20.69 15.63
C LYS A 472 5.34 -21.05 14.20
N ASP A 473 4.90 -20.25 13.24
CA ASP A 473 5.20 -20.40 11.81
C ASP A 473 6.48 -19.67 11.38
N GLY A 474 7.09 -18.87 12.25
CA GLY A 474 8.29 -18.08 11.98
C GLY A 474 8.05 -16.82 11.14
N SER A 475 6.80 -16.41 10.92
CA SER A 475 6.45 -15.24 10.11
C SER A 475 6.72 -13.90 10.81
N PHE A 476 6.79 -13.85 12.14
CA PHE A 476 7.22 -12.66 12.85
C PHE A 476 7.99 -12.96 14.14
N GLY A 477 8.82 -12.01 14.55
CA GLY A 477 9.65 -12.17 15.74
C GLY A 477 10.61 -11.01 15.99
N PHE A 478 11.37 -11.13 17.06
CA PHE A 478 12.49 -10.26 17.36
C PHE A 478 13.61 -11.02 18.06
N ASP A 479 14.82 -10.49 17.96
CA ASP A 479 15.99 -10.91 18.70
C ASP A 479 16.68 -9.65 19.26
N ILE A 480 16.99 -9.63 20.56
CA ILE A 480 17.67 -8.52 21.24
C ILE A 480 18.79 -9.10 22.10
N SER A 481 19.98 -8.52 22.00
CA SER A 481 21.14 -8.94 22.78
C SER A 481 21.93 -7.74 23.32
N TYR A 482 22.65 -7.97 24.42
CA TYR A 482 23.49 -6.98 25.09
C TYR A 482 24.86 -7.59 25.33
N THR A 483 25.92 -6.90 24.88
CA THR A 483 27.30 -7.36 25.03
C THR A 483 28.15 -6.28 25.66
N ARG A 484 29.04 -6.64 26.58
CA ARG A 484 30.08 -5.74 27.06
C ARG A 484 31.33 -5.93 26.20
N PHE A 485 31.83 -4.83 25.63
CA PHE A 485 33.07 -4.81 24.87
C PHE A 485 33.91 -3.62 25.34
N GLU A 486 35.06 -3.90 25.96
CA GLU A 486 35.92 -2.87 26.57
C GLU A 486 35.15 -1.96 27.54
N ASN A 487 35.17 -0.63 27.32
CA ASN A 487 34.44 0.39 28.05
C ASN A 487 33.06 0.70 27.44
N LYS A 488 32.52 -0.20 26.61
CA LYS A 488 31.23 -0.01 25.93
C LYS A 488 30.23 -1.10 26.25
N ILE A 489 28.97 -0.73 26.13
CA ILE A 489 27.86 -1.67 26.02
C ILE A 489 27.34 -1.62 24.59
N VAL A 490 27.20 -2.79 23.98
CA VAL A 490 26.64 -2.97 22.65
C VAL A 490 25.25 -3.57 22.80
N LEU A 491 24.25 -2.95 22.16
CA LEU A 491 22.90 -3.49 22.01
C LEU A 491 22.67 -3.76 20.53
N ASP A 492 22.33 -5.00 20.20
CA ASP A 492 21.86 -5.38 18.87
C ASP A 492 20.41 -5.83 18.97
N SER A 493 19.55 -5.29 18.11
CA SER A 493 18.17 -5.74 17.97
C SER A 493 17.80 -5.95 16.52
N GLU A 494 17.02 -7.00 16.25
CA GLU A 494 16.37 -7.24 14.97
C GLU A 494 14.88 -7.53 15.21
N ILE A 495 14.02 -6.93 14.41
CA ILE A 495 12.59 -7.23 14.34
C ILE A 495 12.28 -7.63 12.91
N ARG A 496 11.60 -8.76 12.74
CA ARG A 496 11.17 -9.27 11.44
C ARG A 496 9.67 -9.48 11.44
N VAL A 497 8.98 -8.96 10.42
CA VAL A 497 7.56 -9.19 10.17
C VAL A 497 7.36 -9.52 8.68
N ASP A 498 7.31 -10.81 8.38
CA ASP A 498 7.16 -11.43 7.06
C ASP A 498 5.68 -11.63 6.68
N LEU A 499 4.80 -10.73 7.15
CA LEU A 499 3.37 -10.73 6.87
C LEU A 499 2.90 -9.35 6.41
N ARG A 500 2.10 -9.33 5.34
CA ARG A 500 1.29 -8.16 4.98
C ARG A 500 -0.05 -8.14 5.71
N ILE A 501 -0.63 -9.30 5.97
CA ILE A 501 -1.90 -9.43 6.70
C ILE A 501 -1.65 -10.30 7.93
N ILE A 502 -1.87 -9.73 9.11
CA ILE A 502 -1.97 -10.48 10.36
C ILE A 502 -3.42 -10.88 10.51
N LYS A 503 -3.70 -12.18 10.43
CA LYS A 503 -5.04 -12.72 10.53
C LYS A 503 -5.50 -12.72 11.97
N LYS A 504 -6.81 -12.63 12.19
CA LYS A 504 -7.40 -12.60 13.55
C LYS A 504 -6.93 -13.72 14.47
N HIS A 505 -6.72 -14.92 13.94
CA HIS A 505 -6.28 -16.05 14.73
C HIS A 505 -4.82 -15.93 15.21
N GLU A 506 -4.04 -15.00 14.65
CA GLU A 506 -2.65 -14.71 15.01
C GLU A 506 -2.55 -13.55 16.03
N PHE A 507 -3.65 -12.82 16.31
CA PHE A 507 -3.61 -11.62 17.15
C PHE A 507 -3.11 -11.86 18.57
N ASP A 508 -3.47 -12.97 19.21
CA ASP A 508 -3.02 -13.27 20.56
C ASP A 508 -1.50 -13.54 20.59
N GLU A 509 -0.97 -14.17 19.55
CA GLU A 509 0.46 -14.43 19.41
C GLU A 509 1.23 -13.15 19.08
N TRP A 510 0.72 -12.33 18.17
CA TRP A 510 1.22 -10.99 17.91
C TRP A 510 1.26 -10.13 19.18
N ASN A 511 0.15 -10.08 19.93
CA ASN A 511 0.08 -9.33 21.18
C ASN A 511 1.02 -9.86 22.26
N SER A 512 1.32 -11.15 22.25
CA SER A 512 2.32 -11.76 23.13
C SER A 512 3.72 -11.27 22.77
N MET A 513 4.06 -11.22 21.47
CA MET A 513 5.31 -10.62 20.99
C MET A 513 5.41 -9.15 21.42
N ILE A 514 4.39 -8.33 21.14
CA ILE A 514 4.39 -6.90 21.47
C ILE A 514 4.48 -6.67 22.98
N SER A 515 3.81 -7.50 23.79
CA SER A 515 3.90 -7.40 25.25
C SER A 515 5.30 -7.75 25.76
N LYS A 516 5.94 -8.79 25.20
CA LYS A 516 7.33 -9.17 25.53
C LYS A 516 8.33 -8.10 25.08
N LEU A 517 8.17 -7.57 23.87
CA LEU A 517 9.01 -6.51 23.33
C LEU A 517 8.92 -5.24 24.19
N ASN A 518 7.72 -4.84 24.60
CA ASN A 518 7.50 -3.72 25.52
C ASN A 518 8.11 -3.95 26.91
N GLN A 519 8.13 -5.19 27.40
CA GLN A 519 8.83 -5.52 28.65
C GLN A 519 10.33 -5.25 28.49
N VAL A 520 10.94 -5.75 27.41
CA VAL A 520 12.36 -5.54 27.10
C VAL A 520 12.67 -4.05 26.96
N TYR A 521 11.84 -3.28 26.25
CA TYR A 521 12.02 -1.83 26.10
C TYR A 521 11.94 -1.03 27.41
N ASN A 522 11.47 -1.61 28.50
CA ASN A 522 11.44 -0.96 29.81
C ASN A 522 12.63 -1.37 30.71
N GLU A 523 13.46 -2.32 30.28
CA GLU A 523 14.68 -2.68 30.99
C GLU A 523 15.66 -1.50 31.02
N SER A 524 16.38 -1.37 32.12
CA SER A 524 17.41 -0.36 32.31
C SER A 524 18.74 -1.03 32.61
N ILE A 525 19.82 -0.44 32.14
CA ILE A 525 21.17 -0.82 32.51
C ILE A 525 21.57 -0.08 33.77
N VAL A 526 22.30 -0.76 34.65
CA VAL A 526 22.87 -0.17 35.86
C VAL A 526 24.38 -0.15 35.73
N LEU A 527 24.96 1.03 35.92
CA LEU A 527 26.39 1.20 36.11
C LEU A 527 26.67 1.56 37.56
N SER A 528 27.73 1.01 38.14
CA SER A 528 28.20 1.35 39.47
C SER A 528 29.61 1.92 39.40
N LYS A 529 29.93 2.87 40.28
CA LYS A 529 31.32 3.35 40.38
C LYS A 529 32.26 2.21 40.74
N GLU A 530 33.45 2.20 40.14
CA GLU A 530 34.49 1.26 40.55
C GLU A 530 34.88 1.54 42.02
N PRO A 531 35.03 0.50 42.86
CA PRO A 531 35.54 0.68 44.22
C PRO A 531 36.98 1.23 44.13
N ARG A 532 37.22 2.36 44.81
CA ARG A 532 38.53 3.02 44.89
C ARG A 532 39.61 2.15 45.52
#